data_AF-M0EPH7-F1
#
_entry.id   AF-M0EPH7-F1
#
_cell.length_a   1.000
_cell.length_b   1.000
_cell.length_c   1.000
_cell.angle_alpha   90.00
_cell.angle_beta   90.00
_cell.angle_gamma   90.00
#
_symmetry.space_group_name_H-M   'P 1'
#
loop_
_entity.id
_entity.type
_entity.pdbx_description
1 polymer ?
#
loop_
_entity_poly.entity_id
_entity_poly.type
_entity_poly.pdbx_seq_one_letter_code
_entity_poly.pdbx_strand_id
1 'polypeptide(L)'
;MERVDGHTSIDVSAAVDALPEKTGLPLQPEEYVGVVDAPPKAVREELRSMERVWPNTLASIQFDVADGRRVWEVGSYAYRPQGFLAVWQYHVRLTPAPDGGTRLWAHYERSAWRQPVRHYRGDGWDADRGVAEIASLFASDDRFEASERG
;
A
#
# COMPACT_ATOMS: atom_id res chain seq x y z
N MET A 1 3.70 32.06 23.46
CA MET A 1 4.43 31.09 22.62
C MET A 1 3.38 30.19 21.99
N GLU A 2 2.97 30.57 20.79
CA GLU A 2 1.87 29.95 20.04
C GLU A 2 2.34 28.58 19.53
N ARG A 3 1.66 27.50 19.91
CA ARG A 3 1.88 26.18 19.31
C ARG A 3 1.02 26.10 18.06
N VAL A 4 1.66 25.95 16.92
CA VAL A 4 1.00 25.71 15.64
C VAL A 4 0.54 24.25 15.62
N ASP A 5 -0.72 24.02 15.96
CA ASP A 5 -1.41 22.75 15.71
C ASP A 5 -1.81 22.70 14.22
N GLY A 6 -0.86 22.27 13.38
CA GLY A 6 -1.02 22.17 11.93
C GLY A 6 -1.07 20.73 11.45
N HIS A 7 -2.07 19.94 11.85
CA HIS A 7 -2.38 18.71 11.13
C HIS A 7 -3.13 19.07 9.85
N THR A 8 -2.39 19.37 8.78
CA THR A 8 -2.97 19.51 7.44
C THR A 8 -3.47 18.13 7.00
N SER A 9 -4.78 17.91 7.13
CA SER A 9 -5.46 16.84 6.42
C SER A 9 -5.36 17.14 4.93
N ILE A 10 -4.33 16.62 4.28
CA ILE A 10 -4.23 16.66 2.82
C ILE A 10 -5.42 15.86 2.28
N ASP A 11 -6.30 16.53 1.54
CA ASP A 11 -7.31 15.87 0.73
C ASP A 11 -6.59 15.14 -0.41
N VAL A 12 -6.27 13.88 -0.14
CA VAL A 12 -5.53 13.02 -1.07
C VAL A 12 -6.32 12.81 -2.35
N SER A 13 -7.66 12.86 -2.29
CA SER A 13 -8.51 12.65 -3.46
C SER A 13 -8.36 13.79 -4.47
N ALA A 14 -8.34 15.04 -4.01
CA ALA A 14 -8.19 16.20 -4.90
C ALA A 14 -6.76 16.33 -5.48
N ALA A 15 -5.74 15.89 -4.74
CA ALA A 15 -4.36 15.91 -5.20
C ALA A 15 -4.07 14.87 -6.30
N VAL A 16 -4.87 13.80 -6.34
CA VAL A 16 -4.69 12.66 -7.25
C VAL A 16 -5.06 12.99 -8.70
N ASP A 17 -6.14 13.77 -8.93
CA ASP A 17 -6.54 14.19 -10.28
C ASP A 17 -5.54 15.14 -10.95
N ALA A 18 -4.63 15.74 -10.16
CA ALA A 18 -3.59 16.65 -10.64
C ALA A 18 -2.22 15.98 -10.88
N LEU A 19 -2.11 14.65 -10.75
CA LEU A 19 -0.84 13.96 -10.89
C LEU A 19 -0.33 13.96 -12.34
N PRO A 20 0.92 14.38 -12.59
CA PRO A 20 1.52 14.26 -13.92
C PRO A 20 1.49 12.81 -14.41
N GLU A 21 1.15 12.56 -15.67
CA GLU A 21 1.07 11.20 -16.26
C GLU A 21 2.34 10.36 -16.03
N LYS A 22 3.51 11.01 -15.95
CA LYS A 22 4.80 10.36 -15.69
C LYS A 22 4.95 9.80 -14.26
N THR A 23 4.09 10.19 -13.33
CA THR A 23 4.21 9.84 -11.91
C THR A 23 3.27 8.71 -11.45
N GLY A 24 2.32 8.32 -12.29
CA GLY A 24 1.36 7.24 -12.04
C GLY A 24 1.75 5.95 -12.74
N LEU A 25 1.89 4.86 -12.00
CA LEU A 25 2.14 3.51 -12.56
C LEU A 25 0.92 2.60 -12.34
N PRO A 26 0.59 1.70 -13.29
CA PRO A 26 -0.46 0.71 -13.07
C PRO A 26 -0.01 -0.34 -12.05
N LEU A 27 -0.91 -0.66 -11.10
CA LEU A 27 -0.80 -1.82 -10.22
C LEU A 27 -0.80 -3.11 -11.06
N GLN A 28 -0.03 -4.11 -10.62
CA GLN A 28 0.05 -5.38 -11.34
C GLN A 28 -0.98 -6.36 -10.76
N PRO A 29 -1.77 -7.08 -11.58
CA PRO A 29 -2.77 -8.03 -11.10
C PRO A 29 -2.23 -9.09 -10.15
N GLU A 30 -0.99 -9.52 -10.33
CA GLU A 30 -0.32 -10.53 -9.49
C GLU A 30 -0.09 -10.05 -8.06
N GLU A 31 -0.11 -8.74 -7.82
CA GLU A 31 0.07 -8.14 -6.50
C GLU A 31 -1.24 -8.11 -5.70
N TYR A 32 -2.38 -8.52 -6.29
CA TYR A 32 -3.67 -8.42 -5.64
C TYR A 32 -3.81 -9.39 -4.46
N VAL A 33 -3.98 -8.84 -3.26
CA VAL A 33 -4.05 -9.62 -2.01
C VAL A 33 -5.48 -10.00 -1.64
N GLY A 34 -6.43 -9.09 -1.82
CA GLY A 34 -7.81 -9.27 -1.39
C GLY A 34 -8.49 -7.97 -1.00
N VAL A 35 -9.65 -8.08 -0.36
CA VAL A 35 -10.49 -6.96 0.09
C VAL A 35 -10.67 -7.03 1.60
N VAL A 36 -10.57 -5.89 2.27
CA VAL A 36 -11.06 -5.70 3.64
C VAL A 36 -12.38 -4.94 3.57
N ASP A 37 -13.44 -5.48 4.15
CA ASP A 37 -14.74 -4.82 4.35
C ASP A 37 -14.65 -3.73 5.42
N ALA A 38 -13.86 -2.71 5.11
CA ALA A 38 -13.67 -1.50 5.89
C ALA A 38 -13.20 -0.36 4.98
N PRO A 39 -13.61 0.90 5.26
CA PRO A 39 -13.19 2.04 4.45
C PRO A 39 -11.69 2.27 4.57
N PRO A 40 -11.03 2.82 3.52
CA PRO A 40 -9.57 3.00 3.52
C PRO A 40 -9.02 3.78 4.70
N LYS A 41 -9.80 4.73 5.25
CA LYS A 41 -9.41 5.47 6.45
C LYS A 41 -9.16 4.53 7.65
N ALA A 42 -10.04 3.56 7.89
CA ALA A 42 -9.93 2.63 9.01
C ALA A 42 -8.72 1.71 8.81
N VAL A 43 -8.57 1.11 7.63
CA VAL A 43 -7.42 0.24 7.30
C VAL A 43 -6.09 0.99 7.43
N ARG A 44 -6.04 2.27 7.03
CA ARG A 44 -4.86 3.13 7.20
C ARG A 44 -4.52 3.40 8.65
N GLU A 45 -5.50 3.58 9.52
CA GLU A 45 -5.32 3.77 10.96
C GLU A 45 -4.82 2.48 11.62
N GLU A 46 -5.40 1.34 11.26
CA GLU A 46 -4.97 0.01 11.71
C GLU A 46 -3.52 -0.28 11.32
N LEU A 47 -3.15 -0.11 10.04
CA LEU A 47 -1.78 -0.29 9.58
C LEU A 47 -0.78 0.63 10.29
N ARG A 48 -1.16 1.88 10.61
CA ARG A 48 -0.31 2.81 11.37
C ARG A 48 -0.13 2.42 12.83
N SER A 49 -1.03 1.60 13.38
CA SER A 49 -0.94 1.12 14.76
C SER A 49 -0.02 -0.10 14.90
N MET A 50 0.32 -0.78 13.80
CA MET A 50 1.19 -1.97 13.81
C MET A 50 2.66 -1.56 14.01
N GLU A 51 3.34 -2.17 14.99
CA GLU A 51 4.73 -1.83 15.38
C GLU A 51 5.75 -1.93 14.23
N ARG A 52 5.49 -2.80 13.24
CA ARG A 52 6.40 -3.11 12.13
C ARG A 52 5.94 -2.61 10.78
N VAL A 53 5.01 -1.65 10.76
CA VAL A 53 4.47 -1.04 9.55
C VAL A 53 4.74 0.45 9.57
N TRP A 54 5.29 0.97 8.48
CA TRP A 54 5.60 2.39 8.32
C TRP A 54 5.02 2.92 7.01
N PRO A 55 4.67 4.21 6.92
CA PRO A 55 4.35 4.84 5.64
C PRO A 55 5.51 4.68 4.63
N ASN A 56 5.21 4.33 3.39
CA ASN A 56 6.20 4.22 2.31
C ASN A 56 6.20 5.48 1.43
N THR A 57 6.68 6.60 1.98
CA THR A 57 6.56 7.94 1.37
C THR A 57 7.41 8.18 0.12
N LEU A 58 8.29 7.24 -0.24
CA LEU A 58 9.14 7.34 -1.44
C LEU A 58 8.56 6.57 -2.64
N ALA A 59 7.43 5.89 -2.47
CA ALA A 59 6.74 5.20 -3.54
C ALA A 59 6.11 6.19 -4.52
N SER A 60 6.21 5.89 -5.82
CA SER A 60 5.36 6.52 -6.83
C SER A 60 3.91 6.16 -6.57
N ILE A 61 3.00 7.11 -6.77
CA ILE A 61 1.56 6.86 -6.65
C ILE A 61 1.14 5.91 -7.77
N GLN A 62 0.31 4.92 -7.44
CA GLN A 62 -0.13 3.88 -8.37
C GLN A 62 -1.65 3.86 -8.50
N PHE A 63 -2.15 3.22 -9.55
CA PHE A 63 -3.57 3.05 -9.77
C PHE A 63 -3.88 1.67 -10.30
N ASP A 64 -5.08 1.20 -9.96
CA ASP A 64 -5.73 0.09 -10.66
C ASP A 64 -6.73 0.64 -11.70
N VAL A 65 -7.19 -0.19 -12.61
CA VAL A 65 -8.26 0.14 -13.55
C VAL A 65 -9.49 -0.70 -13.24
N ALA A 66 -10.53 -0.08 -12.68
CA ALA A 66 -11.83 -0.71 -12.42
C ALA A 66 -12.92 0.01 -13.24
N ASP A 67 -13.76 -0.76 -13.93
CA ASP A 67 -14.85 -0.24 -14.79
C ASP A 67 -14.38 0.83 -15.80
N GLY A 68 -13.19 0.64 -16.37
CA GLY A 68 -12.59 1.57 -17.33
C GLY A 68 -12.13 2.90 -16.72
N ARG A 69 -12.12 3.03 -15.39
CA ARG A 69 -11.67 4.22 -14.67
C ARG A 69 -10.44 3.90 -13.82
N ARG A 70 -9.53 4.88 -13.69
CA ARG A 70 -8.40 4.77 -12.77
C ARG A 70 -8.90 4.87 -11.33
N VAL A 71 -8.55 3.89 -10.52
CA VAL A 71 -8.76 3.88 -9.08
C VAL A 71 -7.39 3.98 -8.42
N TRP A 72 -7.09 5.17 -7.93
CA TRP A 72 -5.78 5.49 -7.38
C TRP A 72 -5.56 4.93 -5.98
N GLU A 73 -4.30 4.65 -5.65
CA GLU A 73 -3.94 4.30 -4.30
C GLU A 73 -4.21 5.47 -3.34
N VAL A 74 -4.71 5.13 -2.16
CA VAL A 74 -5.03 6.06 -1.07
C VAL A 74 -4.19 5.81 0.18
N GLY A 75 -3.27 4.84 0.10
CA GLY A 75 -2.32 4.49 1.16
C GLY A 75 -1.20 3.59 0.63
N SER A 76 0.01 3.82 1.13
CA SER A 76 1.24 3.12 0.75
C SER A 76 2.09 2.90 1.99
N TYR A 77 2.40 1.64 2.29
CA TYR A 77 2.98 1.20 3.55
C TYR A 77 4.06 0.14 3.33
N ALA A 78 5.05 0.11 4.21
CA ALA A 78 6.11 -0.88 4.23
C ALA A 78 6.01 -1.68 5.53
N TYR A 79 5.66 -2.96 5.41
CA TYR A 79 5.80 -3.92 6.51
C TYR A 79 7.21 -4.51 6.49
N ARG A 80 7.94 -4.38 7.61
CA ARG A 80 9.31 -4.91 7.75
C ARG A 80 9.40 -5.79 8.99
N PRO A 81 9.19 -7.11 8.85
CA PRO A 81 9.25 -8.01 9.98
C PRO A 81 10.61 -8.01 10.68
N GLN A 82 11.71 -7.65 10.02
CA GLN A 82 13.04 -7.56 10.66
C GLN A 82 13.37 -6.16 11.23
N GLY A 83 12.37 -5.26 11.28
CA GLY A 83 12.49 -3.92 11.84
C GLY A 83 12.79 -2.82 10.80
N PHE A 84 12.85 -1.58 11.27
CA PHE A 84 12.86 -0.38 10.41
C PHE A 84 13.99 -0.35 9.37
N LEU A 85 15.20 -0.81 9.73
CA LEU A 85 16.39 -0.82 8.87
C LEU A 85 16.56 -2.11 8.05
N ALA A 86 15.54 -2.97 8.02
CA ALA A 86 15.55 -4.18 7.21
C ALA A 86 15.83 -3.85 5.74
N VAL A 87 16.63 -4.69 5.10
CA VAL A 87 17.00 -4.54 3.70
C VAL A 87 15.84 -4.92 2.78
N TRP A 88 14.93 -5.74 3.28
CA TRP A 88 13.74 -6.20 2.57
C TRP A 88 12.48 -5.69 3.25
N GLN A 89 11.42 -5.52 2.48
CA GLN A 89 10.13 -5.07 2.95
C GLN A 89 9.01 -5.70 2.13
N TYR A 90 7.83 -5.76 2.72
CA TYR A 90 6.58 -6.02 2.02
C TYR A 90 5.92 -4.67 1.77
N HIS A 91 5.81 -4.26 0.51
CA HIS A 91 5.15 -3.01 0.13
C HIS A 91 3.67 -3.28 -0.01
N VAL A 92 2.85 -2.63 0.82
CA VAL A 92 1.39 -2.72 0.81
C VAL A 92 0.80 -1.42 0.27
N ARG A 93 -0.09 -1.52 -0.72
CA ARG A 93 -0.84 -0.40 -1.28
C ARG A 93 -2.33 -0.64 -1.11
N LEU A 94 -3.08 0.45 -0.91
CA LEU A 94 -4.51 0.44 -0.67
C LEU A 94 -5.22 1.17 -1.80
N THR A 95 -6.20 0.54 -2.44
CA THR A 95 -7.14 1.23 -3.34
C THR A 95 -8.57 1.10 -2.82
N PRO A 96 -9.45 2.11 -3.02
CA PRO A 96 -10.86 1.95 -2.70
C PRO A 96 -11.48 0.79 -3.49
N ALA A 97 -12.35 0.02 -2.84
CA ALA A 97 -13.24 -0.93 -3.49
C ALA A 97 -14.57 -0.23 -3.86
N PRO A 98 -15.28 -0.69 -4.92
CA PRO A 98 -16.55 -0.07 -5.36
C PRO A 98 -17.67 -0.08 -4.30
N ASP A 99 -17.66 -1.06 -3.40
CA ASP A 99 -18.62 -1.26 -2.31
C ASP A 99 -18.28 -0.44 -1.04
N GLY A 100 -17.20 0.33 -1.07
CA GLY A 100 -16.72 1.12 0.08
C GLY A 100 -15.66 0.42 0.92
N GLY A 101 -15.31 -0.83 0.61
CA GLY A 101 -14.20 -1.55 1.21
C GLY A 101 -12.82 -1.06 0.73
N THR A 102 -11.78 -1.80 1.10
CA THR A 102 -10.39 -1.49 0.75
C THR A 102 -9.74 -2.69 0.08
N ARG A 103 -9.27 -2.50 -1.14
CA ARG A 103 -8.44 -3.49 -1.86
C ARG A 103 -6.99 -3.35 -1.45
N LEU A 104 -6.37 -4.50 -1.19
CA LEU A 104 -4.97 -4.63 -0.79
C LEU A 104 -4.12 -5.14 -1.95
N TRP A 105 -2.95 -4.54 -2.11
CA TRP A 105 -1.97 -4.93 -3.13
C TRP A 105 -0.59 -5.04 -2.50
N ALA A 106 0.14 -6.12 -2.74
CA ALA A 106 1.42 -6.35 -2.12
C ALA A 106 2.46 -7.05 -3.00
N HIS A 107 3.72 -6.71 -2.74
CA HIS A 107 4.88 -7.45 -3.22
C HIS A 107 5.99 -7.41 -2.17
N TYR A 108 6.91 -8.37 -2.24
CA TYR A 108 8.15 -8.37 -1.48
C TYR A 108 9.26 -7.70 -2.30
N GLU A 109 10.02 -6.80 -1.70
CA GLU A 109 11.04 -6.02 -2.41
C GLU A 109 12.18 -5.53 -1.50
N ARG A 110 13.20 -4.95 -2.12
CA ARG A 110 14.26 -4.22 -1.41
C ARG A 110 13.73 -2.90 -0.86
N SER A 111 14.15 -2.56 0.36
CA SER A 111 13.86 -1.27 0.98
C SER A 111 14.56 -0.14 0.25
N ALA A 112 13.78 0.84 -0.24
CA ALA A 112 14.30 2.07 -0.86
C ALA A 112 15.28 2.82 0.06
N TRP A 113 15.09 2.73 1.38
CA TRP A 113 15.97 3.36 2.38
C TRP A 113 17.35 2.73 2.49
N ARG A 114 17.48 1.43 2.18
CA ARG A 114 18.74 0.68 2.35
C ARG A 114 19.41 0.36 1.02
N GLN A 115 18.64 0.18 -0.04
CA GLN A 115 19.11 -0.28 -1.35
C GLN A 115 18.34 0.42 -2.50
N PRO A 116 18.35 1.76 -2.59
CA PRO A 116 17.50 2.52 -3.53
C PRO A 116 17.69 2.10 -4.99
N VAL A 117 18.93 1.91 -5.44
CA VAL A 117 19.22 1.51 -6.83
C VAL A 117 18.64 0.13 -7.16
N ARG A 118 18.75 -0.83 -6.24
CA ARG A 118 18.25 -2.20 -6.44
C ARG A 118 16.73 -2.27 -6.34
N HIS A 119 16.16 -1.46 -5.44
CA HIS A 119 14.71 -1.25 -5.34
C HIS A 119 14.14 -0.77 -6.68
N TYR A 120 14.68 0.30 -7.27
CA TYR A 120 14.21 0.80 -8.56
C TYR A 120 14.48 -0.14 -9.75
N ARG A 121 15.40 -1.11 -9.62
CA ARG A 121 15.62 -2.16 -10.62
C ARG A 121 14.68 -3.36 -10.48
N GLY A 122 13.93 -3.45 -9.38
CA GLY A 122 13.10 -4.62 -9.06
C GLY A 122 13.92 -5.86 -8.70
N ASP A 123 15.16 -5.70 -8.21
CA ASP A 123 16.04 -6.84 -7.91
C ASP A 123 15.47 -7.71 -6.77
N GLY A 124 14.98 -8.90 -7.12
CA GLY A 124 14.37 -9.85 -6.17
C GLY A 124 12.96 -9.44 -5.74
N TRP A 125 12.28 -8.64 -6.56
CA TRP A 125 10.85 -8.38 -6.43
C TRP A 125 10.05 -9.69 -6.58
N ASP A 126 9.05 -9.88 -5.73
CA ASP A 126 8.26 -11.12 -5.67
C ASP A 126 6.83 -10.82 -5.19
N ALA A 127 5.86 -10.87 -6.12
CA ALA A 127 4.44 -10.65 -5.82
C ALA A 127 3.83 -11.79 -5.01
N ASP A 128 4.07 -13.06 -5.37
CA ASP A 128 3.44 -14.21 -4.72
C ASP A 128 3.83 -14.26 -3.23
N ARG A 129 5.11 -14.03 -2.92
CA ARG A 129 5.56 -13.90 -1.52
C ARG A 129 4.91 -12.71 -0.83
N GLY A 130 4.76 -11.60 -1.54
CA GLY A 130 4.11 -10.40 -1.03
C GLY A 130 2.66 -10.63 -0.64
N VAL A 131 1.90 -11.23 -1.56
CA VAL A 131 0.50 -11.57 -1.39
C VAL A 131 0.31 -12.52 -0.22
N ALA A 132 1.03 -13.64 -0.19
CA ALA A 132 0.88 -14.64 0.87
C ALA A 132 1.18 -14.08 2.27
N GLU A 133 2.25 -13.29 2.42
CA GLU A 133 2.58 -12.69 3.72
C GLU A 133 1.51 -11.69 4.17
N ILE A 134 1.08 -10.79 3.29
CA ILE A 134 0.10 -9.76 3.68
C ILE A 134 -1.27 -10.39 3.92
N ALA A 135 -1.70 -11.35 3.10
CA ALA A 135 -2.91 -12.12 3.39
C ALA A 135 -2.85 -12.78 4.78
N SER A 136 -1.70 -13.34 5.17
CA SER A 136 -1.51 -13.94 6.49
C SER A 136 -1.64 -12.93 7.66
N LEU A 137 -1.29 -11.66 7.45
CA LEU A 137 -1.48 -10.61 8.47
C LEU A 137 -2.96 -10.30 8.74
N PHE A 138 -3.81 -10.49 7.74
CA PHE A 138 -5.25 -10.25 7.82
C PHE A 138 -6.07 -11.54 8.00
N ALA A 139 -5.44 -12.73 8.02
CA ALA A 139 -6.14 -14.01 8.05
C ALA A 139 -7.04 -14.27 9.27
N SER A 140 -6.88 -13.49 10.35
CA SER A 140 -7.75 -13.54 11.54
C SER A 140 -8.78 -12.41 11.59
N ASP A 141 -8.84 -11.56 10.57
CA ASP A 141 -9.82 -10.48 10.45
C ASP A 141 -11.03 -10.97 9.67
N ASP A 142 -12.19 -11.08 10.34
CA ASP A 142 -13.43 -11.56 9.72
C ASP A 142 -13.94 -10.64 8.60
N ARG A 143 -13.39 -9.42 8.47
CA ARG A 143 -13.68 -8.49 7.37
C ARG A 143 -12.85 -8.76 6.12
N PHE A 144 -11.84 -9.63 6.19
CA PHE A 144 -10.89 -9.85 5.10
C PHE A 144 -11.30 -11.02 4.22
N GLU A 145 -11.45 -10.75 2.92
CA GLU A 145 -11.61 -11.73 1.86
C GLU A 145 -10.33 -11.79 1.02
N ALA A 146 -9.61 -12.91 1.13
CA ALA A 146 -8.39 -13.15 0.36
C ALA A 146 -8.68 -13.33 -1.14
N SER A 147 -7.76 -12.90 -2.00
CA SER A 147 -7.78 -13.25 -3.42
C SER A 147 -7.49 -14.74 -3.63
N GLU A 148 -7.69 -15.26 -4.84
CA GLU A 148 -7.33 -16.66 -5.17
C GLU A 148 -5.84 -16.99 -4.97
N ARG A 149 -4.99 -15.96 -4.81
CA ARG A 149 -3.54 -16.07 -4.59
C ARG A 149 -3.14 -15.89 -3.11
N GLY A 150 -4.06 -15.44 -2.26
CA GLY A 150 -3.85 -15.13 -0.85
C GLY A 150 -3.96 -16.33 0.08
#